data_AF-A0A924X2T1-F1
#
_entry.id   AF-A0A924X2T1-F1
#
_cell.length_a   1.000
_cell.length_b   1.000
_cell.length_c   1.000
_cell.angle_alpha   90.00
_cell.angle_beta   90.00
_cell.angle_gamma   90.00
#
_symmetry.space_group_name_H-M   'P 1'
#
loop_
_entity.id
_entity.type
_entity.pdbx_description
1 polymer ?
#
loop_
_entity_poly.entity_id
_entity_poly.type
_entity_poly.pdbx_seq_one_letter_code
_entity_poly.pdbx_strand_id
1 'polypeptide(L)' 'GLVPGARVTMLDRAPFGGPIRLRVRKAECAIGPQLAGSVWVEVAE' A
#
# COMPACT_ATOMS: atom_id res chain seq x y z
N GLY A 1 10.72 -3.03 0.44
CA GLY A 1 9.64 -3.95 0.84
C GLY A 1 8.71 -3.24 1.79
N LEU A 2 7.51 -3.78 1.99
CA LEU A 2 6.53 -3.25 2.94
C LEU A 2 6.95 -3.68 4.36
N VAL A 3 7.53 -2.76 5.13
CA VAL A 3 8.04 -2.96 6.50
C VAL A 3 7.64 -1.77 7.36
N PRO A 4 7.57 -1.90 8.70
CA PRO A 4 7.26 -0.78 9.58
C PRO A 4 8.17 0.45 9.36
N GLY A 5 7.59 1.64 9.40
CA GLY A 5 8.29 2.92 9.16
C GLY A 5 8.64 3.20 7.69
N ALA A 6 8.32 2.30 6.76
CA ALA A 6 8.50 2.58 5.34
C ALA A 6 7.47 3.63 4.87
N ARG A 7 7.95 4.70 4.22
CA ARG A 7 7.06 5.63 3.50
C ARG A 7 6.44 4.93 2.30
N VAL A 8 5.13 5.05 2.20
CA VAL A 8 4.32 4.50 1.12
C VAL A 8 3.50 5.60 0.47
N THR A 9 3.28 5.49 -0.83
CA THR A 9 2.36 6.35 -1.57
C THR A 9 1.33 5.47 -2.23
N MET A 10 0.05 5.71 -1.96
CA MET A 10 -1.02 5.04 -2.68
C MET A 10 -1.11 5.62 -4.10
N LEU A 11 -1.01 4.74 -5.10
CA LEU A 11 -1.05 5.14 -6.50
C LEU A 11 -2.45 4.98 -7.07
N ASP A 12 -3.07 3.83 -6.81
CA ASP A 12 -4.37 3.47 -7.40
C ASP A 12 -5.02 2.31 -6.62
N ARG A 13 -6.33 2.15 -6.77
CA ARG A 13 -7.10 1.03 -6.20
C ARG A 13 -7.96 0.39 -7.29
N ALA A 14 -7.74 -0.90 -7.52
CA ALA A 14 -8.59 -1.65 -8.44
C ALA A 14 -10.04 -1.75 -7.90
N PRO A 15 -11.04 -1.76 -8.79
CA PRO A 15 -12.45 -1.83 -8.39
C PRO A 15 -12.82 -3.17 -7.74
N PHE A 16 -14.01 -3.23 -7.13
CA PHE A 16 -14.61 -4.46 -6.55
C PHE A 16 -13.75 -5.17 -5.51
N GLY A 17 -13.02 -4.42 -4.68
CA GLY A 17 -12.14 -5.02 -3.66
C GLY A 17 -10.85 -5.60 -4.23
N GLY A 18 -10.48 -5.22 -5.46
CA GLY A 18 -9.21 -5.55 -6.05
C GLY A 18 -8.00 -4.96 -5.31
N PRO A 19 -6.78 -5.29 -5.75
CA PRO A 19 -5.56 -4.89 -5.06
C PRO A 19 -5.35 -3.38 -5.05
N ILE A 20 -4.59 -2.92 -4.06
CA ILE A 20 -4.12 -1.54 -3.96
C ILE A 20 -2.72 -1.48 -4.54
N ARG A 21 -2.51 -0.58 -5.50
CA ARG A 21 -1.18 -0.26 -6.04
C ARG A 21 -0.53 0.79 -5.18
N LEU A 22 0.66 0.47 -4.68
CA LEU A 22 1.44 1.31 -3.79
C LEU A 22 2.84 1.49 -4.37
N ARG A 23 3.43 2.66 -4.14
CA ARG A 23 4.86 2.86 -4.26
C ARG A 23 5.50 2.79 -2.88
N VAL A 24 6.47 1.90 -2.72
CA VAL A 24 7.28 1.76 -1.51
C VAL A 24 8.72 2.13 -1.85
N ARG A 25 9.17 3.28 -1.35
CA ARG A 25 10.45 3.91 -1.77
C ARG A 25 10.50 4.12 -3.30
N LYS A 26 11.28 3.30 -4.03
CA LYS A 26 11.47 3.38 -5.49
C LYS A 26 10.79 2.25 -6.26
N ALA A 27 10.15 1.31 -5.56
CA ALA A 27 9.51 0.16 -6.17
C ALA A 27 7.98 0.29 -6.11
N GLU A 28 7.32 -0.07 -7.20
CA GLU A 28 5.87 -0.22 -7.23
C GLU A 28 5.48 -1.66 -6.94
N CYS A 29 4.44 -1.85 -6.16
CA CYS A 29 3.87 -3.15 -5.90
C CYS A 29 2.35 -3.07 -5.76
N ALA A 30 1.70 -4.21 -5.88
CA ALA A 30 0.29 -4.37 -5.61
C ALA A 30 0.11 -5.26 -4.37
N ILE A 31 -0.74 -4.83 -3.43
CA ILE A 31 -1.12 -5.65 -2.28
C ILE A 31 -2.59 -6.00 -2.34
N GLY A 32 -2.92 -7.24 -2.00
CA GLY A 32 -4.31 -7.70 -1.91
C GLY A 32 -5.05 -7.10 -0.70
N PRO A 33 -6.39 -7.15 -0.71
CA PRO A 33 -7.23 -6.55 0.34
C PRO A 33 -6.98 -7.13 1.74
N GLN A 34 -6.64 -8.42 1.84
CA GLN A 34 -6.34 -9.08 3.13
C GLN A 34 -5.09 -8.49 3.80
N LEU A 35 -4.01 -8.31 3.03
CA LEU A 35 -2.79 -7.69 3.53
C LEU A 35 -3.03 -6.21 3.83
N ALA A 36 -3.74 -5.50 2.94
CA ALA A 36 -4.06 -4.09 3.14
C ALA A 36 -4.87 -3.85 4.44
N GLY A 37 -5.81 -4.74 4.77
CA GLY A 37 -6.59 -4.64 6.01
C GLY A 37 -5.79 -4.97 7.29
N SER A 38 -4.60 -5.54 7.15
CA SER A 38 -3.72 -5.93 8.27
C SER A 38 -2.55 -4.96 8.47
N VAL A 39 -2.39 -3.96 7.59
CA VAL A 39 -1.27 -3.02 7.61
C VAL A 39 -1.78 -1.65 8.06
N TRP A 40 -1.26 -1.19 9.17
CA TRP A 40 -1.56 0.13 9.73
C TRP A 40 -0.62 1.18 9.12
N VAL A 41 -1.19 2.34 8.78
CA VAL A 41 -0.46 3.47 8.21
C VAL A 41 -0.94 4.77 8.85
N GLU A 42 -0.06 5.76 8.87
CA GLU A 42 -0.36 7.14 9.24
C GLU A 42 -0.19 8.05 8.01
N VAL A 43 -0.93 9.15 7.99
CA VAL A 43 -0.74 10.18 6.95
C VAL A 43 0.55 10.92 7.30
N ALA A 44 1.52 10.89 6.39
CA ALA A 44 2.69 11.73 6.51
C ALA A 44 2.31 13.16 6.08
N GLU A 45 2.32 14.09 7.03
CA GLU A 45 2.24 15.54 6.78
C GLU A 45 3.43 16.06 5.95
#